data_AF-G0R3N2-F1
#
_entry.id   AF-G0R3N2-F1
#
_cell.length_a   1.000
_cell.length_b   1.000
_cell.length_c   1.000
_cell.angle_alpha   90.00
_cell.angle_beta   90.00
_cell.angle_gamma   90.00
#
_symmetry.space_group_name_H-M   'P 1'
#
loop_
_entity.id
_entity.type
_entity.pdbx_description
1 polymer ?
#
loop_
_entity_poly.entity_id
_entity_poly.type
_entity_poly.pdbx_seq_one_letter_code
_entity_poly.pdbx_strand_id
1 'polypeptide(L)'
;MTIFDETWSENDYMFRNKLNLTSLPKNHVEKLKDLKFDFVEYKAHSLIACHLYERMTLHCMNQYGLFKDFYRPECLDSAHYFKSCVELNAAYGKLKKYYPEQFVSSGYARPVPQFEQIDPTISKPTNIVIKS
;
A
#
# COMPACT_ATOMS: atom_id res chain seq x y z
N MET A 1 6.02 -4.58 -5.68
CA MET A 1 5.96 -5.45 -4.52
C MET A 1 4.50 -5.61 -4.17
N THR A 2 4.03 -6.84 -4.12
CA THR A 2 2.65 -7.16 -3.72
C THR A 2 2.59 -7.19 -2.19
N ILE A 3 1.46 -6.79 -1.62
CA ILE A 3 1.20 -6.97 -0.18
C ILE A 3 0.78 -8.42 0.02
N PHE A 4 1.51 -9.17 0.86
CA PHE A 4 1.25 -10.59 1.15
C PHE A 4 0.58 -10.81 2.50
N ASP A 5 0.12 -9.73 3.14
CA ASP A 5 -0.50 -9.70 4.45
C ASP A 5 -1.85 -8.97 4.36
N GLU A 6 -2.76 -9.25 5.29
CA GLU A 6 -4.02 -8.54 5.45
C GLU A 6 -3.82 -7.12 5.99
N THR A 7 -2.67 -6.86 6.62
CA THR A 7 -2.35 -5.55 7.18
C THR A 7 -1.03 -5.01 6.66
N TRP A 8 -0.95 -3.68 6.55
CA TRP A 8 0.27 -2.96 6.23
C TRP A 8 0.34 -1.67 7.06
N SER A 9 1.57 -1.20 7.29
CA SER A 9 1.81 0.09 7.96
C SER A 9 1.63 1.22 6.96
N GLU A 10 0.90 2.27 7.34
CA GLU A 10 0.73 3.46 6.50
C GLU A 10 2.09 4.12 6.19
N ASN A 11 2.98 4.14 7.19
CA ASN A 11 4.32 4.71 7.05
C ASN A 11 5.16 4.00 5.98
N ASP A 12 4.86 2.73 5.68
CA ASP A 12 5.55 2.04 4.61
C ASP A 12 5.21 2.64 3.25
N TYR A 13 4.03 3.20 3.08
CA TYR A 13 3.56 3.73 1.78
C TYR A 13 3.60 5.25 1.69
N MET A 14 4.09 5.92 2.73
CA MET A 14 4.36 7.37 2.69
C MET A 14 5.70 7.65 2.01
N PHE A 15 5.75 8.74 1.24
CA PHE A 15 6.99 9.25 0.67
C PHE A 15 7.80 10.01 1.72
N ARG A 16 9.12 9.86 1.66
CA ARG A 16 10.05 10.54 2.55
C ARG A 16 10.43 11.94 2.06
N ASN A 17 10.81 12.02 0.80
CA ASN A 17 11.41 13.22 0.20
C ASN A 17 10.44 13.93 -0.77
N LYS A 18 9.15 13.60 -0.72
CA LYS A 18 8.09 14.19 -1.55
C LYS A 18 6.89 14.52 -0.66
N LEU A 19 6.05 15.45 -1.11
CA LEU A 19 4.82 15.79 -0.42
C LEU A 19 3.84 14.61 -0.44
N ASN A 20 3.30 14.25 0.73
CA ASN A 20 2.30 13.20 0.87
C ASN A 20 0.90 13.76 0.65
N LEU A 21 0.43 13.70 -0.59
CA LEU A 21 -0.93 14.13 -0.98
C LEU A 21 -1.96 13.01 -0.90
N THR A 22 -1.51 11.76 -0.97
CA THR A 22 -2.34 10.56 -0.97
C THR A 22 -1.79 9.54 0.01
N SER A 23 -2.69 8.78 0.63
CA SER A 23 -2.35 7.64 1.47
C SER A 23 -2.83 6.33 0.83
N LEU A 24 -2.34 5.21 1.35
CA LEU A 24 -2.85 3.88 1.01
C LEU A 24 -3.66 3.31 2.20
N PRO A 25 -4.92 3.73 2.39
CA PRO A 25 -5.72 3.34 3.53
C PRO A 25 -6.18 1.89 3.43
N LYS A 26 -6.51 1.29 4.59
CA LYS A 26 -7.20 0.00 4.68
C LYS A 26 -8.63 0.09 4.14
N ASN A 27 -9.27 -1.06 3.93
CA ASN A 27 -10.67 -1.11 3.50
C ASN A 27 -11.60 -0.44 4.53
N HIS A 28 -12.57 0.33 4.04
CA HIS A 28 -13.57 1.01 4.84
C HIS A 28 -14.73 0.07 5.15
N VAL A 29 -14.52 -0.82 6.12
CA VAL A 29 -15.48 -1.86 6.53
C VAL A 29 -16.86 -1.34 6.91
N GLU A 30 -16.99 -0.07 7.31
CA GLU A 30 -18.30 0.49 7.65
C GLU A 30 -19.21 0.68 6.43
N LYS A 31 -18.65 0.79 5.21
CA LYS A 31 -19.44 0.91 3.96
C LYS A 31 -20.30 -0.32 3.70
N LEU A 32 -19.99 -1.49 4.29
CA LEU A 32 -20.86 -2.67 4.23
C LEU A 32 -22.26 -2.40 4.79
N LYS A 33 -22.38 -1.52 5.79
CA LYS A 33 -23.66 -1.22 6.43
C LYS A 33 -24.59 -0.39 5.53
N ASP A 34 -24.05 0.23 4.49
CA ASP A 34 -24.82 1.03 3.54
C ASP A 34 -25.61 0.15 2.56
N LEU A 35 -25.22 -1.13 2.41
CA LEU A 35 -25.95 -2.10 1.60
C LEU A 35 -27.24 -2.53 2.33
N LYS A 36 -28.39 -2.24 1.72
CA LYS A 36 -29.71 -2.40 2.35
C LYS A 36 -30.32 -3.80 2.25
N PHE A 37 -29.71 -4.68 1.48
CA PHE A 37 -30.20 -6.04 1.23
C PHE A 37 -29.47 -7.05 2.10
N ASP A 38 -30.04 -8.24 2.26
CA ASP A 38 -29.40 -9.30 3.03
C ASP A 38 -28.27 -9.94 2.22
N PHE A 39 -27.08 -10.05 2.83
CA PHE A 39 -25.92 -10.72 2.25
C PHE A 39 -25.10 -11.40 3.33
N VAL A 40 -24.27 -12.36 2.92
CA VAL A 40 -23.33 -13.06 3.82
C VAL A 40 -21.92 -12.61 3.48
N GLU A 41 -21.24 -12.00 4.45
CA GLU A 41 -19.85 -11.58 4.31
C GLU A 41 -19.00 -12.09 5.47
N TYR A 42 -17.88 -12.74 5.15
CA TYR A 42 -17.00 -13.33 6.14
C TYR A 42 -15.95 -12.32 6.57
N LYS A 43 -15.73 -12.19 7.88
CA LYS A 43 -14.72 -11.27 8.43
C LYS A 43 -13.31 -11.54 7.88
N ALA A 44 -12.99 -12.79 7.56
CA ALA A 44 -11.71 -13.20 6.99
C ALA A 44 -11.39 -12.54 5.63
N HIS A 45 -12.39 -12.08 4.88
CA HIS A 45 -12.18 -11.44 3.58
C HIS A 45 -12.21 -9.90 3.65
N SER A 46 -12.42 -9.33 4.84
CA SER A 46 -12.66 -7.88 4.98
C SER A 46 -11.38 -7.04 4.98
N LEU A 47 -10.24 -7.61 5.36
CA LEU A 47 -8.99 -6.87 5.58
C LEU A 47 -8.08 -6.86 4.35
N ILE A 48 -8.10 -7.92 3.53
CA ILE A 48 -7.29 -7.99 2.32
C ILE A 48 -7.60 -6.83 1.36
N ALA A 49 -6.56 -6.14 0.89
CA ALA A 49 -6.68 -4.88 0.16
C ALA A 49 -7.63 -4.99 -1.05
N CYS A 50 -8.56 -4.04 -1.17
CA CYS A 50 -9.52 -3.88 -2.27
C CYS A 50 -10.60 -4.95 -2.43
N HIS A 51 -10.37 -6.17 -1.94
CA HIS A 51 -11.26 -7.30 -2.17
C HIS A 51 -12.64 -7.12 -1.52
N LEU A 52 -12.70 -6.41 -0.39
CA LEU A 52 -13.98 -6.11 0.23
C LEU A 52 -14.91 -5.34 -0.70
N TYR A 53 -14.39 -4.32 -1.39
CA TYR A 53 -15.17 -3.52 -2.33
C TYR A 53 -15.57 -4.32 -3.58
N GLU A 54 -14.70 -5.22 -4.05
CA GLU A 54 -15.03 -6.17 -5.13
C GLU A 54 -16.26 -7.00 -4.77
N ARG A 55 -16.26 -7.59 -3.56
CA ARG A 55 -17.35 -8.41 -3.07
C ARG A 55 -18.63 -7.61 -2.86
N MET A 56 -18.54 -6.39 -2.34
CA MET A 56 -19.68 -5.47 -2.25
C MET A 56 -20.28 -5.17 -3.62
N THR A 57 -19.44 -4.90 -4.63
CA THR A 57 -19.88 -4.69 -6.00
C THR A 57 -20.57 -5.93 -6.58
N LEU A 58 -20.01 -7.13 -6.35
CA LEU A 58 -20.64 -8.39 -6.77
C LEU A 58 -21.99 -8.61 -6.10
N HIS A 59 -22.10 -8.35 -4.80
CA HIS A 59 -23.36 -8.42 -4.06
C HIS A 59 -24.42 -7.47 -4.65
N CYS A 60 -24.04 -6.23 -4.95
CA CYS A 60 -24.89 -5.26 -5.64
C CYS A 60 -25.32 -5.75 -7.04
N MET A 61 -24.40 -6.30 -7.84
CA MET A 61 -24.70 -6.82 -9.17
C MET A 61 -25.63 -8.03 -9.13
N ASN A 62 -25.46 -8.91 -8.13
CA ASN A 62 -26.32 -10.07 -7.94
C ASN A 62 -27.75 -9.66 -7.52
N GLN A 63 -27.88 -8.63 -6.67
CA GLN A 63 -29.17 -8.17 -6.18
C GLN A 63 -29.94 -7.32 -7.20
N TYR A 64 -29.25 -6.43 -7.91
CA TYR A 64 -29.88 -5.40 -8.74
C TYR A 64 -29.62 -5.56 -10.26
N GLY A 65 -28.77 -6.51 -10.67
CA GLY A 65 -28.29 -6.59 -12.04
C GLY A 65 -27.30 -5.46 -12.39
N LEU A 66 -27.20 -5.11 -13.67
CA LEU A 66 -26.26 -4.09 -14.18
C LEU A 66 -26.94 -2.83 -14.73
N PHE A 67 -28.21 -2.92 -15.13
CA PHE A 67 -28.89 -1.83 -15.83
C PHE A 67 -29.91 -1.16 -14.91
N LYS A 68 -29.84 0.17 -14.81
CA LYS A 68 -30.75 1.06 -14.07
C LYS A 68 -30.75 0.88 -12.54
N ASP A 69 -30.97 -0.33 -12.03
CA ASP A 69 -31.13 -0.57 -10.59
C ASP A 69 -29.81 -0.64 -9.83
N PHE A 70 -28.70 -0.91 -10.54
CA PHE A 70 -27.34 -0.81 -10.00
C PHE A 70 -26.90 0.64 -9.74
N TYR A 71 -27.52 1.62 -10.39
CA TYR A 71 -27.15 3.04 -10.29
C TYR A 71 -27.66 3.69 -8.99
N ARG A 72 -27.53 2.97 -7.88
CA ARG A 72 -27.75 3.44 -6.52
C ARG A 72 -26.42 3.90 -5.92
N PRO A 73 -26.42 4.92 -5.04
CA PRO A 73 -25.20 5.51 -4.52
C PRO A 73 -24.29 4.48 -3.83
N GLU A 74 -24.84 3.55 -3.05
CA GLU A 74 -24.07 2.52 -2.35
C GLU A 74 -23.31 1.57 -3.28
N CYS A 75 -23.92 1.23 -4.43
CA CYS A 75 -23.34 0.31 -5.41
C CYS A 75 -22.35 1.01 -6.33
N LEU A 76 -22.63 2.26 -6.72
CA LEU A 76 -21.72 3.10 -7.48
C LEU A 76 -20.46 3.44 -6.67
N ASP A 77 -20.63 3.80 -5.39
CA ASP A 77 -19.52 3.99 -4.46
C ASP A 77 -18.67 2.73 -4.38
N SER A 78 -19.29 1.57 -4.15
CA SER A 78 -18.54 0.30 -4.04
C SER A 78 -17.69 0.02 -5.28
N ALA A 79 -18.27 0.19 -6.47
CA ALA A 79 -17.56 0.00 -7.73
C ALA A 79 -16.44 1.02 -7.94
N HIS A 80 -16.67 2.29 -7.56
CA HIS A 80 -15.66 3.34 -7.63
C HIS A 80 -14.49 3.05 -6.68
N TYR A 81 -14.79 2.71 -5.42
CA TYR A 81 -13.77 2.37 -4.41
C TYR A 81 -12.96 1.15 -4.83
N PHE A 82 -13.62 0.12 -5.36
CA PHE A 82 -12.92 -1.04 -5.90
C PHE A 82 -11.91 -0.61 -6.97
N LYS A 83 -12.39 0.06 -8.03
CA LYS A 83 -11.55 0.51 -9.15
C LYS A 83 -10.38 1.37 -8.70
N SER A 84 -10.64 2.41 -7.91
CA SER A 84 -9.59 3.30 -7.39
C SER A 84 -8.60 2.54 -6.51
N CYS A 85 -9.06 1.59 -5.70
CA CYS A 85 -8.20 0.81 -4.81
C CYS A 85 -7.23 -0.07 -5.61
N VAL A 86 -7.69 -0.79 -6.65
CA VAL A 86 -6.79 -1.63 -7.47
C VAL A 86 -5.80 -0.78 -8.27
N GLU A 87 -6.24 0.34 -8.83
CA GLU A 87 -5.36 1.26 -9.56
C GLU A 87 -4.26 1.84 -8.66
N LEU A 88 -4.62 2.31 -7.46
CA LEU A 88 -3.67 2.82 -6.48
C LEU A 88 -2.72 1.73 -5.98
N ASN A 89 -3.24 0.56 -5.58
CA ASN A 89 -2.39 -0.55 -5.12
C ASN A 89 -1.42 -1.03 -6.21
N ALA A 90 -1.85 -1.07 -7.46
CA ALA A 90 -0.98 -1.41 -8.57
C ALA A 90 0.13 -0.36 -8.77
N ALA A 91 -0.20 0.93 -8.66
CA ALA A 91 0.76 2.03 -8.77
C ALA A 91 1.79 1.99 -7.62
N TYR A 92 1.33 1.90 -6.37
CA TYR A 92 2.19 1.77 -5.19
C TYR A 92 3.03 0.49 -5.24
N GLY A 93 2.46 -0.62 -5.72
CA GLY A 93 3.18 -1.87 -5.92
C GLY A 93 4.33 -1.72 -6.93
N LYS A 94 4.11 -1.02 -8.06
CA LYS A 94 5.17 -0.71 -9.03
C LYS A 94 6.24 0.20 -8.42
N LEU A 95 5.83 1.28 -7.74
CA LEU A 95 6.76 2.19 -7.07
C LEU A 95 7.62 1.47 -6.02
N LYS A 96 7.02 0.63 -5.18
CA LYS A 96 7.74 -0.17 -4.18
C LYS A 96 8.72 -1.15 -4.80
N LYS A 97 8.45 -1.65 -6.01
CA LYS A 97 9.34 -2.60 -6.71
C LYS A 97 10.57 -1.90 -7.29
N TYR A 98 10.37 -0.76 -7.96
CA TYR A 98 11.40 -0.13 -8.79
C TYR A 98 12.03 1.10 -8.14
N TYR A 99 11.35 1.73 -7.20
CA TYR A 99 11.77 2.95 -6.51
C TYR A 99 11.55 2.87 -4.99
N PRO A 100 12.08 1.82 -4.31
CA PRO A 100 11.86 1.65 -2.88
C PRO A 100 12.43 2.80 -2.03
N GLU A 101 13.49 3.48 -2.50
CA GLU A 101 14.13 4.63 -1.85
C GLU A 101 13.24 5.86 -1.69
N GLN A 102 12.10 5.92 -2.39
CA GLN A 102 11.17 7.05 -2.24
C GLN A 102 10.37 6.99 -0.94
N PHE A 103 10.25 5.81 -0.34
CA PHE A 103 9.39 5.55 0.81
C PHE A 103 10.12 5.72 2.15
N VAL A 104 9.38 6.14 3.18
CA VAL A 104 9.93 6.40 4.52
C VAL A 104 10.65 5.19 5.12
N SER A 105 10.09 3.98 4.97
CA SER A 105 10.65 2.77 5.56
C SER A 105 11.91 2.22 4.88
N SER A 106 12.32 2.78 3.75
CA SER A 106 13.53 2.33 3.07
C SER A 106 14.79 2.88 3.74
N GLY A 107 15.72 1.99 4.10
CA GLY A 107 17.06 2.37 4.56
C GLY A 107 17.86 3.14 3.50
N TYR A 108 17.49 2.99 2.22
CA TYR A 108 18.09 3.71 1.10
C TYR A 108 17.47 5.10 0.89
N ALA A 109 16.35 5.42 1.56
CA ALA A 109 15.72 6.74 1.43
C ALA A 109 16.58 7.87 2.03
N ARG A 110 17.40 7.54 3.03
CA ARG A 110 18.51 8.35 3.53
C ARG A 110 19.64 7.40 3.92
N PRO A 111 20.53 7.06 2.97
CA PRO A 111 21.63 6.14 3.23
C PRO A 111 22.48 6.66 4.39
N VAL A 112 22.71 5.80 5.38
CA VAL A 112 23.64 6.11 6.47
C VAL A 112 25.05 5.80 5.95
N PRO A 113 26.00 6.75 6.04
CA PRO A 113 27.37 6.51 5.60
C PRO A 113 28.00 5.38 6.43
N GLN A 114 28.85 4.60 5.78
CA GLN A 114 29.67 3.60 6.48
C GLN A 114 30.74 4.31 7.32
N PHE A 115 31.22 3.65 8.35
CA PHE A 115 32.14 4.26 9.32
C PHE A 115 33.44 4.75 8.67
N GLU A 116 33.95 4.02 7.67
CA GLU A 116 35.15 4.38 6.90
C GLU A 116 34.99 5.69 6.13
N GLN A 117 33.75 6.10 5.83
CA GLN A 117 33.45 7.37 5.17
C GLN A 117 33.41 8.55 6.15
N ILE A 118 33.31 8.27 7.46
CA ILE A 118 33.27 9.26 8.54
C ILE A 118 34.68 9.47 9.08
N ASP A 119 35.46 8.40 9.26
CA ASP A 119 36.87 8.47 9.65
C ASP A 119 37.77 7.68 8.68
N PRO A 120 38.31 8.33 7.63
CA PRO A 120 39.16 7.67 6.65
C PRO A 120 40.53 7.26 7.22
N THR A 121 40.91 7.70 8.42
CA THR A 121 42.23 7.41 9.00
C THR A 121 42.38 5.97 9.51
N ILE A 122 41.27 5.30 9.83
CA ILE A 122 41.24 3.91 10.32
C ILE A 122 41.36 2.89 9.16
N SER A 123 41.04 3.30 7.93
CA SER A 123 41.05 2.44 6.74
C SER A 123 42.43 2.26 6.07
N LYS A 124 43.42 3.08 6.44
CA LYS A 124 44.78 2.94 5.88
C LYS A 124 45.57 1.99 6.77
N PRO A 125 45.94 0.78 6.30
CA PRO A 125 46.97 0.01 6.98
C PRO A 125 48.24 0.86 6.97
N THR A 126 48.64 1.32 8.15
CA THR A 126 49.92 1.97 8.37
C THR A 126 51.00 0.93 8.02
N ASN A 127 51.57 1.02 6.82
CA ASN A 127 52.77 0.27 6.47
C ASN A 127 53.89 0.79 7.37
N ILE A 128 54.04 0.18 8.55
CA ILE A 128 55.19 0.38 9.42
C ILE A 128 56.36 -0.29 8.69
N VAL A 129 57.07 0.49 7.88
CA VAL A 129 58.38 0.10 7.35
C VAL A 129 59.34 0.14 8.53
N ILE A 130 59.57 -1.01 9.15
CA ILE A 130 60.68 -1.20 10.09
C ILE A 130 61.95 -1.18 9.23
N LYS A 131 62.70 -0.07 9.27
CA LYS A 131 64.07 -0.03 8.73
C LYS A 131 64.96 -0.88 9.64
N SER A 132 65.48 -1.97 9.08
CA SER A 132 66.57 -2.80 9.60
C SER A 132 67.88 -2.03 9.64
#